data_AF-A0A7Z0T6Y5-F1
#
_entry.id   AF-A0A7Z0T6Y5-F1
#
_cell.length_a   1.000
_cell.length_b   1.000
_cell.length_c   1.000
_cell.angle_alpha   90.00
_cell.angle_beta   90.00
_cell.angle_gamma   90.00
#
_symmetry.space_group_name_H-M   'P 1'
#
loop_
_entity.id
_entity.type
_entity.pdbx_description
1 polymer ?
#
loop_
_entity_poly.entity_id
_entity_poly.type
_entity_poly.pdbx_seq_one_letter_code
_entity_poly.pdbx_strand_id
1 'polypeptide(L)'
;MKNRGVSLIEVIIYISLVIITFFLSFNTFFKLLEKQKLRKDIFEIVSTFRKYQKKSEINGIYIPIFIDLENNEIFFDKKTIKLSEEFKYLSKNKDENISFERYFTNKGNLNKGFSILIYNKKNRLMAEISFDNSNSLEYPIINVKGIKL
;
A
#
# COMPACT_ATOMS: atom_id res chain seq x y z
N MET A 1 -57.90 -1.91 -28.50
CA MET A 1 -56.65 -1.54 -27.81
C MET A 1 -55.65 -2.66 -28.06
N LYS A 2 -54.50 -2.39 -28.69
CA LYS A 2 -53.49 -3.43 -28.99
C LYS A 2 -52.83 -3.84 -27.68
N ASN A 3 -52.93 -5.11 -27.29
CA ASN A 3 -52.23 -5.65 -26.11
C ASN A 3 -50.73 -5.45 -26.30
N ARG A 4 -50.16 -4.47 -25.60
CA ARG A 4 -48.72 -4.22 -25.51
C ARG A 4 -48.11 -5.17 -24.48
N GLY A 5 -48.21 -6.48 -24.72
CA GLY A 5 -47.52 -7.48 -23.92
C GLY A 5 -46.05 -7.53 -24.31
N VAL A 6 -45.15 -7.64 -23.32
CA VAL A 6 -43.72 -7.87 -23.57
C VAL A 6 -43.54 -9.29 -24.08
N SER A 7 -42.85 -9.45 -25.20
CA SER A 7 -42.59 -10.78 -25.76
C SER A 7 -41.53 -11.51 -24.95
N LEU A 8 -41.61 -12.84 -24.90
CA LEU A 8 -40.64 -13.68 -24.18
C LEU A 8 -39.20 -13.46 -24.67
N ILE A 9 -39.03 -13.16 -25.97
CA ILE A 9 -37.72 -12.81 -26.54
C ILE A 9 -37.20 -11.46 -26.01
N GLU A 10 -38.07 -10.47 -25.82
CA GLU A 10 -37.69 -9.15 -25.28
C GLU A 10 -37.23 -9.29 -23.83
N VAL A 11 -37.91 -10.13 -23.04
CA VAL A 11 -37.50 -10.44 -21.66
C VAL A 11 -36.11 -11.07 -21.62
N ILE A 12 -35.82 -12.04 -22.52
CA ILE A 12 -34.51 -12.67 -22.61
C ILE A 12 -33.42 -11.64 -22.96
N ILE A 13 -33.70 -10.75 -23.94
CA ILE A 13 -32.76 -9.69 -24.33
C ILE A 13 -32.49 -8.75 -23.16
N TYR A 14 -33.52 -8.32 -22.42
CA TYR A 14 -33.34 -7.46 -21.25
C TYR A 14 -32.52 -8.12 -20.15
N ILE A 15 -32.81 -9.37 -19.81
CA ILE A 15 -32.06 -10.12 -18.80
C ILE A 15 -30.59 -10.27 -19.24
N SER A 16 -30.35 -10.58 -20.51
CA SER A 16 -28.99 -10.70 -21.06
C SER A 16 -28.21 -9.38 -20.92
N LEU A 17 -28.82 -8.24 -21.28
CA LEU A 17 -28.21 -6.92 -21.13
C LEU A 17 -27.90 -6.59 -19.66
N VAL A 18 -28.81 -6.92 -18.73
CA VAL A 18 -28.59 -6.73 -17.29
C VAL A 18 -27.42 -7.58 -16.79
N ILE A 19 -27.32 -8.84 -17.21
CA ILE A 19 -26.22 -9.72 -16.79
C ILE A 19 -24.87 -9.20 -17.31
N ILE A 20 -24.80 -8.78 -18.58
CA ILE A 20 -23.56 -8.27 -19.18
C ILE A 20 -23.10 -6.99 -18.46
N THR A 21 -24.03 -6.04 -18.24
CA THR A 21 -23.73 -4.79 -17.54
C THR A 21 -23.33 -5.01 -16.09
N PHE A 22 -23.98 -5.95 -15.40
CA PHE A 22 -23.60 -6.37 -14.05
C PHE A 22 -22.18 -6.93 -14.03
N PHE A 23 -21.83 -7.83 -14.95
CA PHE A 23 -20.50 -8.44 -14.98
C PHE A 23 -19.38 -7.42 -15.23
N LEU A 24 -19.59 -6.45 -16.14
CA LEU A 24 -18.66 -5.36 -16.39
C LEU A 24 -18.49 -4.45 -15.16
N SER A 25 -19.61 -4.12 -14.51
CA SER A 25 -19.62 -3.27 -13.30
C SER A 25 -18.91 -3.95 -12.13
N PHE A 26 -19.17 -5.25 -11.93
CA PHE A 26 -18.58 -6.06 -10.87
C PHE A 26 -17.06 -6.10 -10.98
N ASN A 27 -16.52 -6.38 -12.17
CA ASN A 27 -15.08 -6.38 -12.40
C ASN A 27 -14.42 -5.02 -12.13
N THR A 28 -15.11 -3.94 -12.46
CA THR A 28 -14.63 -2.58 -12.18
C THR A 28 -14.65 -2.28 -10.69
N PHE A 29 -15.70 -2.71 -9.99
CA PHE A 29 -15.85 -2.54 -8.55
C PHE A 29 -14.71 -3.23 -7.77
N PHE A 30 -14.36 -4.48 -8.08
CA PHE A 30 -13.23 -5.15 -7.41
C PHE A 30 -11.89 -4.47 -7.64
N LYS A 31 -11.65 -3.96 -8.86
CA LYS A 31 -10.43 -3.18 -9.16
C LYS A 31 -10.37 -1.89 -8.35
N LEU A 32 -11.50 -1.23 -8.14
CA LEU A 32 -11.57 -0.01 -7.33
C LEU A 32 -11.35 -0.33 -5.84
N LEU A 33 -11.96 -1.40 -5.34
CA LEU A 33 -11.75 -1.88 -3.97
C LEU A 33 -10.27 -2.21 -3.70
N GLU A 34 -9.62 -2.97 -4.58
CA GLU A 34 -8.20 -3.32 -4.45
C GLU A 34 -7.32 -2.06 -4.37
N LYS A 35 -7.58 -1.06 -5.22
CA LYS A 35 -6.87 0.22 -5.19
C LYS A 35 -7.11 1.01 -3.91
N GLN A 36 -8.34 1.01 -3.38
CA GLN A 36 -8.66 1.71 -2.14
C GLN A 36 -7.95 1.08 -0.93
N LYS A 37 -7.96 -0.27 -0.85
CA LYS A 37 -7.25 -1.00 0.20
C LYS A 37 -5.74 -0.73 0.15
N LEU A 38 -5.16 -0.81 -1.04
CA LEU A 38 -3.75 -0.50 -1.24
C LEU A 38 -3.40 0.95 -0.83
N ARG A 39 -4.26 1.92 -1.16
CA ARG A 39 -4.09 3.31 -0.72
C ARG A 39 -4.11 3.45 0.79
N LYS A 40 -5.04 2.75 1.46
CA LYS A 40 -5.14 2.75 2.93
C LYS A 40 -3.85 2.21 3.55
N ASP A 41 -3.33 1.09 3.06
CA ASP A 41 -2.12 0.47 3.60
C ASP A 41 -0.89 1.36 3.39
N ILE A 42 -0.72 1.93 2.19
CA ILE A 42 0.36 2.87 1.92
C ILE A 42 0.25 4.10 2.82
N PHE A 43 -0.96 4.63 2.99
CA PHE A 43 -1.19 5.79 3.87
C PHE A 43 -0.82 5.45 5.32
N GLU A 44 -1.19 4.28 5.83
CA GLU A 44 -0.85 3.81 7.18
C GLU A 44 0.67 3.67 7.38
N ILE A 45 1.35 3.02 6.42
CA ILE A 45 2.81 2.91 6.43
C ILE A 45 3.45 4.30 6.43
N VAL A 46 3.17 5.12 5.42
CA VAL A 46 3.81 6.43 5.23
C VAL A 46 3.52 7.36 6.41
N SER A 47 2.28 7.44 6.86
CA SER A 47 1.90 8.31 7.98
C SER A 47 2.60 7.92 9.27
N THR A 48 2.78 6.61 9.51
CA THR A 48 3.46 6.15 10.72
C THR A 48 4.96 6.39 10.64
N PHE A 49 5.60 6.12 9.49
CA PHE A 49 7.00 6.50 9.28
C PHE A 49 7.22 8.00 9.51
N ARG A 50 6.38 8.87 8.93
CA ARG A 50 6.43 10.33 9.15
C ARG A 50 6.26 10.72 10.61
N LYS A 51 5.35 10.04 11.32
CA LYS A 51 5.11 10.29 12.74
C LYS A 51 6.35 9.97 13.59
N TYR A 52 6.99 8.82 13.36
CA TYR A 52 8.18 8.41 14.11
C TYR A 52 9.42 9.20 13.73
N GLN A 53 9.57 9.54 12.45
CA GLN A 53 10.56 10.49 11.96
C GLN A 53 10.48 11.81 12.74
N LYS A 54 9.30 12.45 12.76
CA LYS A 54 9.09 13.70 13.49
C LYS A 54 9.29 13.54 15.01
N LYS A 55 8.93 12.40 15.58
CA LYS A 55 9.19 12.08 17.00
C LYS A 55 10.69 12.02 17.32
N SER A 56 11.48 11.37 16.45
CA SER A 56 12.94 11.26 16.65
C SER A 56 13.64 12.61 16.58
N GLU A 57 13.18 13.48 15.68
CA GLU A 57 13.69 14.84 15.52
C GLU A 57 13.33 15.73 16.72
N ILE A 58 12.04 15.83 17.08
CA ILE A 58 11.58 16.71 18.19
C ILE A 58 12.26 16.34 19.50
N ASN A 59 12.42 15.04 19.76
CA ASN A 59 12.98 14.55 21.01
C ASN A 59 14.50 14.37 20.95
N GLY A 60 15.13 14.52 19.79
CA GLY A 60 16.56 14.27 19.61
C GLY A 60 17.00 12.83 19.92
N ILE A 61 16.13 11.84 19.73
CA ILE A 61 16.39 10.43 20.08
C ILE A 61 16.54 9.55 18.85
N TYR A 62 17.36 8.51 18.98
CA TYR A 62 17.38 7.43 17.99
C TYR A 62 16.17 6.51 18.19
N ILE A 63 15.50 6.15 17.10
CA ILE A 63 14.34 5.24 17.14
C ILE A 63 14.64 4.03 16.26
N PRO A 64 14.80 2.82 16.83
CA PRO A 64 14.99 1.60 16.05
C PRO A 64 13.70 1.20 15.32
N ILE A 65 13.90 0.66 14.13
CA ILE A 65 12.85 0.18 13.23
C ILE A 65 13.25 -1.24 12.81
N PHE A 66 12.47 -2.23 13.19
CA PHE A 66 12.61 -3.58 12.65
C PHE A 66 11.51 -3.83 11.63
N ILE A 67 11.90 -4.13 10.39
CA ILE A 67 10.97 -4.34 9.28
C ILE A 67 10.97 -5.83 9.00
N ASP A 68 9.85 -6.48 9.29
CA ASP A 68 9.64 -7.91 9.08
C ASP A 68 8.57 -8.15 8.00
N LEU A 69 9.03 -8.19 6.74
CA LEU A 69 8.11 -8.35 5.61
C LEU A 69 7.64 -9.80 5.41
N GLU A 70 8.29 -10.79 6.07
CA GLU A 70 7.81 -12.17 6.05
C GLU A 70 6.54 -12.32 6.89
N ASN A 71 6.55 -11.71 8.07
CA ASN A 71 5.40 -11.73 8.99
C ASN A 71 4.44 -10.55 8.79
N ASN A 72 4.67 -9.69 7.80
CA ASN A 72 3.88 -8.49 7.53
C ASN A 72 3.82 -7.53 8.74
N GLU A 73 4.95 -7.31 9.42
CA GLU A 73 5.01 -6.47 10.62
C GLU A 73 6.14 -5.44 10.53
N ILE A 74 5.90 -4.24 11.05
CA ILE A 74 6.94 -3.21 11.21
C ILE A 74 6.92 -2.73 12.66
N PHE A 75 8.04 -2.87 13.34
CA PHE A 75 8.22 -2.51 14.73
C PHE A 75 8.96 -1.19 14.83
N PHE A 76 8.39 -0.26 15.58
CA PHE A 76 8.97 1.04 15.94
C PHE A 76 9.09 1.12 17.45
N ASP A 77 10.30 0.92 17.97
CA ASP A 77 10.56 0.92 19.42
C ASP A 77 9.59 -0.03 20.16
N LYS A 78 8.52 0.50 20.76
CA LYS A 78 7.50 -0.27 21.51
C LYS A 78 6.17 -0.50 20.78
N LYS A 79 6.02 -0.05 19.54
CA LYS A 79 4.78 -0.25 18.76
C LYS A 79 5.02 -1.08 17.53
N THR A 80 4.04 -1.89 17.21
CA THR A 80 3.99 -2.68 15.98
C THR A 80 2.90 -2.14 15.08
N ILE A 81 3.19 -2.09 13.79
CA ILE A 81 2.21 -1.92 12.73
C ILE A 81 2.09 -3.27 12.02
N LYS A 82 0.87 -3.76 11.90
CA LYS A 82 0.58 -4.94 11.09
C LYS A 82 0.20 -4.50 9.68
N LEU A 83 0.95 -4.97 8.69
CA LEU A 83 0.65 -4.77 7.29
C LEU A 83 -0.49 -5.71 6.86
N SER A 84 -1.24 -5.28 5.86
CA SER A 84 -2.37 -6.06 5.34
C SER A 84 -1.93 -7.37 4.72
N GLU A 85 -2.55 -8.48 5.12
CA GLU A 85 -2.35 -9.81 4.54
C GLU A 85 -2.89 -9.94 3.09
N GLU A 86 -3.56 -8.90 2.58
CA GLU A 86 -4.05 -8.90 1.20
C GLU A 86 -2.95 -8.69 0.16
N PHE A 87 -1.81 -8.14 0.57
CA PHE A 87 -0.67 -7.84 -0.28
C PHE A 87 0.58 -8.61 0.17
N LYS A 88 1.48 -8.81 -0.79
CA LYS A 88 2.82 -9.35 -0.54
C LYS A 88 3.81 -8.19 -0.54
N TYR A 89 4.61 -8.09 0.52
CA TYR A 89 5.62 -7.04 0.65
C TYR A 89 7.01 -7.63 0.42
N LEU A 90 7.85 -6.90 -0.29
CA LEU A 90 9.25 -7.25 -0.51
C LEU A 90 10.12 -6.02 -0.30
N SER A 91 11.37 -6.23 0.11
CA SER A 91 12.34 -5.14 0.21
C SER A 91 13.18 -5.08 -1.07
N LYS A 92 13.53 -3.87 -1.50
CA LYS A 92 14.59 -3.65 -2.48
C LYS A 92 15.79 -3.06 -1.75
N ASN A 93 16.47 -3.89 -0.98
CA ASN A 93 17.72 -3.56 -0.30
C ASN A 93 18.92 -4.15 -1.03
N LYS A 94 20.11 -3.62 -0.77
CA LYS A 94 21.37 -4.24 -1.24
C LYS A 94 21.63 -5.59 -0.56
N ASP A 95 21.11 -5.76 0.65
CA ASP A 95 21.12 -7.03 1.38
C ASP A 95 19.85 -7.79 1.00
N GLU A 96 19.99 -9.04 0.55
CA GLU A 96 18.89 -9.88 0.01
C GLU A 96 17.85 -10.30 1.06
N ASN A 97 18.05 -9.91 2.33
CA ASN A 97 17.15 -10.27 3.41
C ASN A 97 15.79 -9.54 3.29
N ILE A 98 14.72 -10.33 3.43
CA ILE A 98 13.33 -9.86 3.42
C ILE A 98 13.05 -9.00 4.68
N SER A 99 13.68 -9.36 5.80
CA SER A 99 13.58 -8.65 7.08
C SER A 99 14.89 -7.94 7.43
N PHE A 100 14.81 -6.72 7.94
CA PHE A 100 15.98 -5.86 8.16
C PHE A 100 15.75 -4.75 9.18
N GLU A 101 16.86 -4.26 9.74
CA GLU A 101 16.85 -3.16 10.71
C GLU A 101 17.20 -1.81 10.08
N ARG A 102 16.49 -0.78 10.51
CA ARG A 102 16.81 0.64 10.27
C ARG A 102 16.64 1.40 11.57
N TYR A 103 17.09 2.64 11.59
CA TYR A 103 16.75 3.53 12.67
C TYR A 103 16.63 4.96 12.17
N PHE A 104 15.75 5.72 12.80
CA PHE A 104 15.81 7.17 12.70
C PHE A 104 16.92 7.69 13.61
N THR A 105 17.70 8.61 13.08
CA THR A 105 18.69 9.41 13.80
C THR A 105 18.01 10.46 14.66
N ASN A 106 18.77 11.08 15.55
CA ASN A 106 18.32 12.23 16.35
C ASN A 106 17.90 13.47 15.53
N LYS A 107 18.11 13.47 14.21
CA LYS A 107 17.66 14.52 13.27
C LYS A 107 16.46 14.09 12.43
N GLY A 108 15.86 12.93 12.69
CA GLY A 108 14.79 12.41 11.85
C GLY A 108 15.25 11.70 10.57
N ASN A 109 16.53 11.76 10.20
CA ASN A 109 17.07 11.01 9.05
C ASN A 109 17.14 9.52 9.30
N LEU A 110 16.91 8.71 8.26
CA LEU A 110 17.14 7.27 8.32
C LEU A 110 18.62 6.97 8.24
N ASN A 111 19.10 5.94 8.93
CA ASN A 111 20.50 5.52 8.83
C ASN A 111 20.91 5.06 7.41
N LYS A 112 19.99 4.44 6.68
CA LYS A 112 20.20 3.94 5.31
C LYS A 112 18.88 3.94 4.56
N GLY A 113 18.90 4.38 3.31
CA GLY A 113 17.73 4.31 2.44
C GLY A 113 17.30 2.87 2.15
N PHE A 114 16.02 2.68 1.86
CA PHE A 114 15.44 1.38 1.49
C PHE A 114 14.16 1.58 0.66
N SER A 115 13.60 0.51 0.13
CA SER A 115 12.28 0.56 -0.53
C SER A 115 11.45 -0.66 -0.18
N ILE A 116 10.15 -0.46 -0.02
CA ILE A 116 9.14 -1.49 0.16
C ILE A 116 8.34 -1.59 -1.14
N LEU A 117 8.37 -2.77 -1.75
CA LEU A 117 7.59 -3.14 -2.93
C LEU A 117 6.33 -3.85 -2.49
N ILE A 118 5.18 -3.43 -3.03
CA ILE A 118 3.88 -4.00 -2.70
C ILE A 118 3.31 -4.70 -3.93
N TYR A 119 3.08 -6.00 -3.81
CA TYR A 119 2.53 -6.85 -4.85
C TYR A 119 1.12 -7.32 -4.48
N ASN A 120 0.27 -7.47 -5.48
CA ASN A 120 -1.01 -8.16 -5.27
C ASN A 120 -0.84 -9.68 -5.29
N LYS A 121 -1.92 -10.41 -4.98
CA LYS A 121 -1.97 -11.90 -5.00
C LYS A 121 -1.63 -12.52 -6.36
N LYS A 122 -1.63 -11.74 -7.44
CA LYS A 122 -1.24 -12.17 -8.80
C LYS A 122 0.22 -11.86 -9.12
N ASN A 123 1.05 -11.56 -8.11
CA ASN A 123 2.46 -11.15 -8.24
C ASN A 123 2.67 -9.94 -9.17
N ARG A 124 1.69 -9.04 -9.29
CA ARG A 124 1.86 -7.78 -10.02
C ARG A 124 2.31 -6.70 -9.04
N LEU A 125 3.38 -6.00 -9.39
CA LEU A 125 3.83 -4.83 -8.62
C LEU A 125 2.74 -3.75 -8.69
N MET A 126 2.27 -3.32 -7.52
CA MET A 126 1.20 -2.33 -7.41
C MET A 126 1.73 -0.97 -6.95
N ALA A 127 2.69 -0.95 -6.03
CA ALA A 127 3.31 0.27 -5.55
C ALA A 127 4.74 0.01 -5.05
N GLU A 128 5.52 1.09 -5.01
CA GLU A 128 6.84 1.13 -4.39
C GLU A 128 6.89 2.34 -3.46
N ILE A 129 7.24 2.10 -2.19
CA ILE A 129 7.51 3.16 -1.21
C ILE A 129 9.02 3.22 -1.02
N SER A 130 9.63 4.30 -1.47
CA SER A 130 11.07 4.55 -1.32
C SER A 130 11.33 5.51 -0.18
N PHE A 131 12.28 5.15 0.68
CA PHE A 131 12.75 5.94 1.80
C PHE A 131 14.21 6.30 1.54
N ASP A 132 14.49 7.57 1.31
CA ASP A 132 15.86 8.02 1.00
C ASP A 132 16.55 8.64 2.22
N ASN A 133 17.86 8.40 2.33
CA ASN A 133 18.75 9.02 3.30
C ASN A 133 19.68 10.01 2.56
N SER A 134 19.10 11.09 2.05
CA SER A 134 19.90 12.17 1.46
C SER A 134 20.45 13.06 2.58
N ASN A 135 21.75 12.93 2.88
CA ASN A 135 22.48 13.67 3.93
C ASN A 135 22.39 15.21 3.82
N SER A 136 21.96 15.75 2.68
CA SER A 136 21.80 17.19 2.44
C SER A 136 20.43 17.75 2.83
N LEU A 137 19.50 16.90 3.31
CA LEU A 137 18.15 17.30 3.69
C LEU A 137 17.92 17.09 5.19
N GLU A 138 17.13 17.98 5.78
CA GLU A 138 16.70 17.89 7.18
C GLU A 138 15.77 16.69 7.43
N TYR A 139 15.16 16.14 6.37
CA TYR A 139 14.15 15.08 6.46
C TYR A 139 14.37 13.98 5.41
N PRO A 140 14.23 12.68 5.76
CA PRO A 140 14.26 11.61 4.79
C PRO A 140 13.07 11.75 3.83
N ILE A 141 13.35 11.66 2.53
CA ILE A 141 12.32 11.77 1.50
C ILE A 141 11.60 10.42 1.42
N ILE A 142 10.31 10.43 1.75
CA ILE A 142 9.41 9.29 1.52
C ILE A 142 8.67 9.54 0.21
N ASN A 143 8.99 8.74 -0.80
CA ASN A 143 8.39 8.81 -2.12
C ASN A 143 7.52 7.56 -2.37
N VAL A 144 6.34 7.76 -2.95
CA VAL A 144 5.43 6.68 -3.31
C VAL A 144 5.24 6.68 -4.82
N LYS A 145 5.61 5.56 -5.46
CA LYS A 145 5.44 5.31 -6.89
C LYS A 145 4.33 4.26 -7.10
N GLY A 146 3.69 4.32 -8.27
CA GLY A 146 2.62 3.41 -8.67
C GLY A 146 1.22 3.84 -8.23
N ILE A 147 1.11 4.75 -7.25
CA ILE A 147 -0.16 5.34 -6.83
C ILE A 147 0.00 6.85 -6.63
N LYS A 148 -0.92 7.64 -7.20
CA LYS A 148 -1.14 9.02 -6.76
C LYS A 148 -1.90 8.96 -5.44
N LEU A 149 -1.22 9.30 -4.35
CA LEU A 149 -1.81 9.56 -3.04
C LEU A 149 -2.67 10.83 -3.09
#